data_AF-A0A957R1B1-F1
#
_entry.id   AF-A0A957R1B1-F1
#
_cell.length_a   1.000
_cell.length_b   1.000
_cell.length_c   1.000
_cell.angle_alpha   90.00
_cell.angle_beta   90.00
_cell.angle_gamma   90.00
#
_symmetry.space_group_name_H-M   'P 1'
#
loop_
_entity.id
_entity.type
_entity.pdbx_description
1 polymer ?
#
loop_
_entity_poly.entity_id
_entity_poly.type
_entity_poly.pdbx_seq_one_letter_code
_entity_poly.pdbx_strand_id
1 'polypeptide(L)'
;MTNPQPDPMPPAAEPLQPEQPDLRLDFYPGYIIRTVFDGLAICQTALDPHDVAVALSDAAIASPILATACGEVLFWSRQDGHDQIGLYHRPARWTVQLAGSQPFTIPLPGLLFVGHYAQYWLFACKERQTAPTSRLYLPPCPNLFDSGQVCRGNVP
;
A
#
# COMPACT_ATOMS: atom_id res chain seq x y z
N MET A 1 54.88 11.84 -5.61
CA MET A 1 53.65 11.15 -6.05
C MET A 1 53.09 10.43 -4.83
N THR A 2 52.20 11.08 -4.09
CA THR A 2 51.57 10.56 -2.87
C THR A 2 50.34 9.76 -3.29
N ASN A 3 50.30 8.49 -2.90
CA ASN A 3 49.21 7.58 -3.23
C ASN A 3 47.94 8.03 -2.47
N PRO A 4 46.78 8.23 -3.14
CA PRO A 4 45.55 8.58 -2.43
C PRO A 4 45.07 7.41 -1.58
N GLN A 5 44.88 7.67 -0.28
CA GLN A 5 44.34 6.72 0.67
C GLN A 5 42.86 6.48 0.34
N PRO A 6 42.39 5.22 0.24
CA PRO A 6 40.99 4.93 -0.03
C PRO A 6 40.12 5.41 1.14
N ASP A 7 38.96 6.00 0.81
CA ASP A 7 38.00 6.48 1.80
C ASP A 7 37.58 5.35 2.75
N PRO A 8 37.41 5.64 4.05
CA PRO A 8 36.91 4.65 5.00
C PRO A 8 35.51 4.20 4.58
N MET A 9 35.33 2.89 4.51
CA MET A 9 34.04 2.26 4.26
C MET A 9 33.02 2.79 5.29
N PRO A 10 31.81 3.22 4.87
CA PRO A 10 30.79 3.66 5.82
C PRO A 10 30.53 2.53 6.82
N PRO A 11 30.28 2.86 8.11
CA PRO A 11 30.00 1.84 9.12
C PRO A 11 28.82 0.99 8.65
N ALA A 12 28.97 -0.33 8.77
CA ALA A 12 27.89 -1.27 8.52
C ALA A 12 26.67 -0.82 9.34
N ALA A 13 25.52 -0.70 8.68
CA ALA A 13 24.27 -0.34 9.35
C ALA A 13 24.05 -1.30 10.52
N GLU A 14 23.94 -0.74 11.72
CA GLU A 14 23.69 -1.50 12.94
C GLU A 14 22.35 -2.23 12.79
N PRO A 15 22.29 -3.55 13.05
CA PRO A 15 21.05 -4.29 12.91
C PRO A 15 20.01 -3.70 13.86
N LEU A 16 18.86 -3.31 13.31
CA LEU A 16 17.70 -2.86 14.10
C LEU A 16 17.38 -3.94 15.14
N GLN A 17 17.60 -3.65 16.43
CA GLN A 17 17.17 -4.54 17.49
C GLN A 17 15.63 -4.52 17.48
N PRO A 18 14.96 -5.68 17.34
CA PRO A 18 13.50 -5.71 17.36
C PRO A 18 13.04 -5.31 18.76
N GLU A 19 12.36 -4.16 18.85
CA GLU A 19 11.68 -3.76 20.08
C GLU A 19 10.65 -4.83 20.45
N GLN A 20 10.54 -5.14 21.74
CA GLN A 20 9.55 -6.09 22.24
C GLN A 20 8.14 -5.50 22.00
N PRO A 21 7.23 -6.20 21.30
CA PRO A 21 5.90 -5.67 21.04
C PRO A 21 5.07 -5.70 22.32
N ASP A 22 4.14 -4.76 22.49
CA ASP A 22 3.15 -4.79 23.58
C ASP A 22 2.21 -6.00 23.47
N LEU A 23 2.00 -6.49 22.24
CA LEU A 23 1.08 -7.57 21.90
C LEU A 23 1.64 -8.44 20.76
N ARG A 24 1.60 -9.77 20.93
CA ARG A 24 1.85 -10.75 19.87
C ARG A 24 0.67 -11.70 19.72
N LEU A 25 0.31 -12.00 18.48
CA LEU A 25 -0.69 -13.02 18.12
C LEU A 25 -0.01 -14.16 17.36
N ASP A 26 -0.08 -15.37 17.90
CA ASP A 26 0.43 -16.58 17.26
C ASP A 26 -0.77 -17.42 16.76
N PHE A 27 -0.83 -17.67 15.45
CA PHE A 27 -1.98 -18.31 14.79
C PHE A 27 -1.78 -19.82 14.63
N TYR A 28 -2.73 -20.61 15.10
CA TYR A 28 -2.79 -22.07 14.93
C TYR A 28 -4.12 -22.47 14.27
N PRO A 29 -4.23 -23.67 13.66
CA PRO A 29 -5.42 -24.07 12.90
C PRO A 29 -6.76 -24.02 13.66
N GLY A 30 -6.76 -24.04 15.00
CA GLY A 30 -7.99 -24.02 15.81
C GLY A 30 -7.99 -23.03 16.98
N TYR A 31 -6.93 -22.24 17.16
CA TYR A 31 -6.85 -21.24 18.22
C TYR A 31 -5.79 -20.20 17.91
N ILE A 32 -5.89 -19.04 18.57
CA ILE A 32 -4.90 -17.97 18.50
C ILE A 32 -4.34 -17.79 19.92
N ILE A 33 -3.01 -17.74 20.07
CA ILE A 33 -2.41 -17.37 21.34
C ILE A 33 -2.17 -15.87 21.35
N ARG A 34 -2.85 -15.18 22.26
CA ARG A 34 -2.59 -13.79 22.58
C ARG A 34 -1.54 -13.72 23.67
N THR A 35 -0.40 -13.09 23.37
CA THR A 35 0.64 -12.77 24.35
C THR A 35 0.69 -11.27 24.57
N VAL A 36 0.42 -10.82 25.79
CA VAL A 36 0.58 -9.41 26.21
C VAL A 36 1.86 -9.29 27.00
N PHE A 37 2.66 -8.29 26.66
CA PHE A 37 3.90 -7.96 27.36
C PHE A 37 3.69 -6.66 28.14
N ASP A 38 3.66 -6.77 29.47
CA ASP A 38 3.49 -5.63 30.38
C ASP A 38 4.71 -5.57 31.30
N GLY A 39 5.78 -4.93 30.82
CA GLY A 39 7.08 -4.92 31.48
C GLY A 39 7.67 -6.33 31.62
N LEU A 40 7.72 -6.84 32.86
CA LEU A 40 8.19 -8.20 33.17
C LEU A 40 7.08 -9.25 33.13
N ALA A 41 5.80 -8.84 33.11
CA ALA A 41 4.68 -9.76 33.07
C ALA A 41 4.40 -10.18 31.63
N ILE A 42 4.31 -11.49 31.41
CA ILE A 42 3.87 -12.09 30.15
C ILE A 42 2.56 -12.83 30.43
N CYS A 43 1.46 -12.34 29.88
CA CYS A 43 0.16 -12.99 29.99
C CYS A 43 -0.18 -13.65 28.66
N GLN A 44 -0.42 -14.96 28.70
CA GLN A 44 -0.86 -15.74 27.54
C GLN A 44 -2.30 -16.19 27.71
N THR A 45 -3.10 -16.02 26.67
CA THR A 45 -4.50 -16.44 26.64
C THR A 45 -4.80 -17.07 25.29
N ALA A 46 -5.41 -18.25 25.30
CA ALA A 46 -5.94 -18.87 24.09
C ALA A 46 -7.25 -18.19 23.72
N LEU A 47 -7.37 -17.77 22.46
CA LEU A 47 -8.55 -17.16 21.88
C LEU A 47 -9.13 -18.09 20.82
N ASP A 48 -10.46 -18.12 20.75
CA ASP A 48 -11.17 -18.74 19.62
C ASP A 48 -10.98 -17.86 18.36
N PRO A 49 -10.59 -18.44 17.21
CA PRO A 49 -10.47 -17.66 15.97
C PRO A 49 -11.79 -16.99 15.56
N HIS A 50 -12.94 -17.59 15.90
CA HIS A 50 -14.26 -17.01 15.63
C HIS A 50 -14.48 -15.74 16.44
N ASP A 51 -14.16 -15.73 17.73
CA ASP A 51 -14.32 -14.53 18.59
C ASP A 51 -13.44 -13.38 18.09
N VAL A 52 -12.21 -13.68 17.67
CA VAL A 52 -11.32 -12.68 17.08
C VAL A 52 -11.88 -12.18 15.76
N ALA A 53 -12.40 -13.07 14.90
CA ALA A 53 -13.01 -12.68 13.63
C ALA A 53 -14.24 -11.78 13.82
N VAL A 54 -15.11 -12.10 14.80
CA VAL A 54 -16.28 -11.28 15.16
C VAL A 54 -15.85 -9.94 15.74
N ALA A 55 -14.88 -9.91 16.66
CA ALA A 55 -14.38 -8.66 17.22
C ALA A 55 -13.75 -7.73 16.16
N LEU A 56 -13.16 -8.32 15.11
CA LEU A 56 -12.54 -7.60 14.00
C LEU A 56 -13.50 -7.32 12.83
N SER A 57 -14.73 -7.84 12.83
CA SER A 57 -15.64 -7.70 11.68
C SER A 57 -16.03 -6.26 11.40
N ASP A 58 -16.22 -5.49 12.48
CA ASP A 58 -16.68 -4.09 12.44
C ASP A 58 -15.52 -3.09 12.68
N ALA A 59 -14.31 -3.60 12.89
CA ALA A 59 -13.15 -2.76 13.08
C ALA A 59 -12.76 -2.10 11.75
N ALA A 60 -12.52 -0.79 11.80
CA ALA A 60 -11.82 -0.11 10.71
C ALA A 60 -10.36 -0.58 10.71
N ILE A 61 -10.01 -1.46 9.79
CA ILE A 61 -8.67 -2.04 9.69
C ILE A 61 -8.00 -1.44 8.46
N ALA A 62 -6.78 -0.93 8.62
CA ALA A 62 -5.97 -0.48 7.50
C ALA A 62 -4.56 -1.03 7.63
N SER A 63 -3.99 -1.48 6.51
CA SER A 63 -2.56 -1.70 6.43
C SER A 63 -1.85 -0.34 6.43
N PRO A 64 -0.61 -0.25 6.93
CA PRO A 64 0.25 0.85 6.55
C PRO A 64 0.47 0.84 5.03
N ILE A 65 0.97 1.95 4.48
CA ILE A 65 1.43 1.95 3.10
C ILE A 65 2.60 0.99 2.99
N LEU A 66 2.39 -0.06 2.21
CA LEU A 66 3.37 -1.09 1.93
C LEU A 66 4.42 -0.50 1.00
N ALA A 67 5.47 0.09 1.57
CA ALA A 67 6.57 0.69 0.82
C ALA A 67 7.40 -0.33 0.00
N THR A 68 7.20 -1.63 0.23
CA THR A 68 7.92 -2.71 -0.44
C THR A 68 7.64 -2.77 -1.95
N ALA A 69 8.70 -2.88 -2.73
CA ALA A 69 8.66 -2.90 -4.20
C ALA A 69 8.09 -4.20 -4.80
N CYS A 70 7.77 -5.20 -3.97
CA CYS A 70 7.26 -6.49 -4.39
C CYS A 70 5.74 -6.43 -4.61
N GLY A 71 5.33 -5.82 -5.72
CA GLY A 71 3.94 -5.82 -6.19
C GLY A 71 3.33 -4.44 -6.40
N GLU A 72 2.12 -4.45 -6.95
CA GLU A 72 1.36 -3.23 -7.25
C GLU A 72 0.54 -2.76 -6.04
N VAL A 73 0.25 -3.63 -5.06
CA VAL A 73 -0.54 -3.22 -3.89
C VAL A 73 0.23 -2.22 -3.02
N LEU A 74 -0.38 -1.07 -2.75
CA LEU A 74 0.14 -0.05 -1.85
C LEU A 74 -0.47 -0.15 -0.47
N PHE A 75 -1.77 -0.36 -0.38
CA PHE A 75 -2.46 -0.52 0.89
C PHE A 75 -3.77 -1.28 0.68
N TRP A 76 -4.25 -1.83 1.78
CA TRP A 76 -5.61 -2.35 1.90
C TRP A 76 -6.22 -1.79 3.18
N SER A 77 -7.50 -1.47 3.13
CA SER A 77 -8.28 -1.10 4.29
C SER A 77 -9.70 -1.65 4.18
N ARG A 78 -10.37 -1.75 5.32
CA ARG A 78 -11.79 -2.06 5.43
C ARG A 78 -12.45 -0.99 6.28
N GLN A 79 -13.50 -0.38 5.74
CA GLN A 79 -14.32 0.62 6.41
C GLN A 79 -15.79 0.36 6.06
N ASP A 80 -16.69 0.46 7.04
CA ASP A 80 -18.13 0.25 6.85
C ASP A 80 -18.49 -1.08 6.15
N GLY A 81 -17.74 -2.15 6.44
CA GLY A 81 -17.92 -3.47 5.83
C GLY A 81 -17.46 -3.59 4.37
N HIS A 82 -16.84 -2.54 3.82
CA HIS A 82 -16.37 -2.51 2.44
C HIS A 82 -14.83 -2.45 2.38
N ASP A 83 -14.28 -3.23 1.45
CA ASP A 83 -12.85 -3.21 1.19
C ASP A 83 -12.48 -2.01 0.32
N GLN A 84 -11.39 -1.37 0.70
CA GLN A 84 -10.68 -0.37 -0.06
C GLN A 84 -9.27 -0.88 -0.38
N ILE A 85 -8.85 -0.71 -1.63
CA ILE A 85 -7.53 -1.13 -2.09
C ILE A 85 -6.87 -0.01 -2.88
N GLY A 86 -5.59 0.23 -2.60
CA GLY A 86 -4.73 1.11 -3.37
C GLY A 86 -3.71 0.30 -4.17
N LEU A 87 -3.63 0.55 -5.48
CA LEU A 87 -2.69 -0.07 -6.40
C LEU A 87 -1.80 1.00 -7.04
N TYR A 88 -0.48 0.80 -6.98
CA TYR A 88 0.50 1.54 -7.74
C TYR A 88 0.81 0.82 -9.04
N HIS A 89 0.49 1.48 -10.16
CA HIS A 89 0.94 1.08 -11.47
C HIS A 89 2.17 1.89 -11.86
N ARG A 90 3.24 1.18 -12.27
CA ARG A 90 4.53 1.82 -12.61
C ARG A 90 4.40 2.70 -13.87
N PRO A 91 5.24 3.75 -13.99
CA PRO A 91 5.35 4.51 -15.23
C PRO A 91 5.56 3.59 -16.44
N ALA A 92 4.81 3.85 -17.50
CA ALA A 92 4.78 3.02 -18.70
C ALA A 92 4.82 3.88 -19.96
N ARG A 93 5.00 3.24 -21.11
CA ARG A 93 4.89 3.89 -22.43
C ARG A 93 3.68 3.32 -23.14
N TRP A 94 2.74 4.17 -23.52
CA TRP A 94 1.54 3.75 -24.24
C TRP A 94 1.66 4.16 -25.70
N THR A 95 1.46 3.21 -26.60
CA THR A 95 1.36 3.49 -28.03
C THR A 95 -0.10 3.70 -28.36
N VAL A 96 -0.43 4.90 -28.81
CA VAL A 96 -1.79 5.26 -29.25
C VAL A 96 -1.80 5.28 -30.77
N GLN A 97 -2.79 4.62 -31.35
CA GLN A 97 -3.03 4.60 -32.78
C GLN A 97 -4.28 5.43 -33.08
N LEU A 98 -4.10 6.57 -33.74
CA LEU A 98 -5.23 7.33 -34.29
C LEU A 98 -5.48 6.89 -35.72
N ALA A 99 -6.75 6.85 -36.13
CA ALA A 99 -7.12 6.52 -37.50
C ALA A 99 -6.47 7.52 -38.47
N GLY A 100 -5.81 7.02 -39.52
CA GLY A 100 -5.14 7.85 -40.53
C GLY A 100 -3.83 8.52 -40.08
N SER A 101 -3.31 8.19 -38.89
CA SER A 101 -2.03 8.72 -38.36
C SER A 101 -1.02 7.60 -38.14
N GLN A 102 0.26 7.94 -38.04
CA GLN A 102 1.26 6.99 -37.53
C GLN A 102 1.07 6.81 -36.01
N PRO A 103 1.33 5.60 -35.46
CA PRO A 103 1.28 5.40 -34.02
C PRO A 103 2.29 6.29 -33.33
N PHE A 104 1.88 6.90 -32.22
CA PHE A 104 2.78 7.71 -31.40
C PHE A 104 2.79 7.19 -29.97
N THR A 105 3.96 7.29 -29.34
CA THR A 105 4.19 6.79 -27.98
C THR A 105 4.15 7.95 -27.00
N ILE A 106 3.28 7.85 -26.01
CA ILE A 106 3.18 8.82 -24.91
C ILE A 106 3.72 8.20 -23.61
N PRO A 107 4.48 8.98 -22.80
CA PRO A 107 4.87 8.55 -21.48
C PRO A 107 3.65 8.63 -20.56
N LEU A 108 3.30 7.52 -19.94
CA LEU A 108 2.32 7.47 -18.86
C LEU A 108 3.07 7.62 -17.53
N PRO A 109 2.68 8.56 -16.66
CA PRO A 109 3.26 8.67 -15.32
C PRO A 109 2.94 7.42 -14.49
N GLY A 110 3.55 7.31 -13.32
CA GLY A 110 3.08 6.35 -12.32
C GLY A 110 1.64 6.67 -11.96
N LEU A 111 0.81 5.65 -11.79
CA LEU A 111 -0.60 5.82 -11.45
C LEU A 111 -0.89 5.18 -10.09
N LEU A 112 -1.72 5.85 -9.30
CA LEU A 112 -2.35 5.32 -8.11
C LEU A 112 -3.83 5.10 -8.43
N PHE A 113 -4.23 3.84 -8.46
CA PHE A 113 -5.62 3.43 -8.55
C PHE A 113 -6.14 3.10 -7.15
N VAL A 114 -7.27 3.69 -6.76
CA VAL A 114 -7.93 3.38 -5.49
C VAL A 114 -9.33 2.89 -5.81
N GLY A 115 -9.69 1.71 -5.29
CA GLY A 115 -11.06 1.21 -5.34
C GLY A 115 -11.64 1.14 -3.95
N HIS A 116 -12.89 1.55 -3.78
CA HIS A 116 -13.69 1.35 -2.56
C HIS A 116 -15.12 1.03 -2.97
N TYR A 117 -15.60 -0.16 -2.64
CA TYR A 117 -16.91 -0.66 -3.08
C TYR A 117 -17.09 -0.52 -4.62
N ALA A 118 -18.03 0.32 -5.04
CA ALA A 118 -18.39 0.58 -6.44
C ALA A 118 -17.78 1.88 -7.00
N GLN A 119 -16.92 2.54 -6.23
CA GLN A 119 -16.27 3.80 -6.57
C GLN A 119 -14.77 3.59 -6.79
N TYR A 120 -14.24 4.27 -7.80
CA TYR A 120 -12.84 4.18 -8.18
C TYR A 120 -12.26 5.58 -8.33
N TRP A 121 -10.99 5.74 -7.99
CA TRP A 121 -10.22 6.94 -8.18
C TRP A 121 -8.90 6.62 -8.88
N LEU A 122 -8.43 7.57 -9.69
CA LEU A 122 -7.18 7.46 -10.39
C LEU A 122 -6.38 8.76 -10.23
N PHE A 123 -5.14 8.62 -9.78
CA PHE A 123 -4.22 9.74 -9.60
C PHE A 123 -2.89 9.46 -10.32
N ALA A 124 -2.27 10.50 -10.85
CA ALA A 124 -0.88 10.46 -11.27
C ALA A 124 0.05 10.72 -10.09
N CYS A 125 1.18 10.01 -10.08
CA CYS A 125 2.25 10.20 -9.11
C CYS A 125 3.62 10.15 -9.81
N LYS A 126 4.58 10.90 -9.26
CA LYS A 126 5.95 10.91 -9.77
C LYS A 126 6.71 9.65 -9.38
N GLU A 127 6.45 9.17 -8.18
CA GLU A 127 7.13 8.05 -7.53
C GLU A 127 6.11 7.16 -6.82
N ARG A 128 6.52 5.93 -6.48
CA ARG A 128 5.70 5.02 -5.66
C ARG A 128 5.47 5.65 -4.29
N GLN A 129 4.21 5.66 -3.85
CA GLN A 129 3.85 6.32 -2.59
C GLN A 129 4.41 5.54 -1.39
N THR A 130 5.06 6.25 -0.48
CA THR A 130 5.61 5.71 0.78
C THR A 130 4.93 6.29 2.01
N ALA A 131 4.12 7.34 1.85
CA ALA A 131 3.43 8.04 2.93
C ALA A 131 2.04 8.53 2.47
N PRO A 132 1.04 8.61 3.38
CA PRO A 132 -0.31 9.07 3.03
C PRO A 132 -0.39 10.53 2.58
N THR A 133 0.59 11.35 2.99
CA THR A 133 0.67 12.78 2.68
C THR A 133 1.41 13.07 1.38
N SER A 134 1.81 12.03 0.64
CA SER A 134 2.55 12.20 -0.60
C SER A 134 1.67 12.84 -1.68
N ARG A 135 2.30 13.71 -2.48
CA ARG A 135 1.57 14.59 -3.42
C ARG A 135 1.08 13.80 -4.63
N LEU A 136 -0.23 13.91 -4.89
CA LEU A 136 -0.91 13.31 -6.04
C LEU A 136 -1.32 14.39 -7.04
N TYR A 137 -1.50 13.99 -8.30
CA TYR A 137 -1.90 14.85 -9.40
C TYR A 137 -3.06 14.21 -10.16
N LEU A 138 -3.85 15.01 -10.88
CA LEU A 138 -4.84 14.47 -11.81
C LEU A 138 -4.12 13.94 -13.06
N PRO A 139 -4.33 12.68 -13.45
CA PRO A 139 -3.78 12.17 -14.69
C PRO A 139 -4.59 12.73 -15.88
N PRO A 140 -3.99 12.81 -17.08
CA PRO A 140 -4.65 13.34 -18.28
C PRO A 140 -5.63 12.31 -18.89
N CYS A 141 -6.52 11.74 -18.07
CA CYS A 141 -7.51 10.76 -18.49
C CYS A 141 -8.88 11.44 -18.64
N PRO A 142 -9.60 11.23 -19.75
CA PRO A 142 -10.84 11.96 -20.03
C PRO A 142 -12.02 11.57 -19.13
N ASN A 143 -11.99 10.38 -18.51
CA ASN A 143 -13.11 9.84 -17.74
C ASN A 143 -12.93 10.07 -16.22
N LEU A 144 -12.43 11.24 -15.82
CA LEU A 144 -12.22 11.60 -14.42
C LEU A 144 -12.96 12.89 -14.06
N PHE A 145 -13.54 12.91 -12.86
CA PHE A 145 -13.97 14.15 -12.21
C PHE A 145 -12.76 14.89 -11.63
N ASP A 146 -12.94 16.17 -11.26
CA ASP A 146 -11.90 17.00 -10.65
C ASP A 146 -11.38 16.43 -9.31
N SER A 147 -12.14 15.53 -8.69
CA SER A 147 -11.74 14.78 -7.48
C SER A 147 -10.82 13.58 -7.77
N GLY A 148 -10.53 13.29 -9.03
CA GLY A 148 -9.86 12.06 -9.47
C GLY A 148 -10.77 10.83 -9.47
N GLN A 149 -12.05 10.98 -9.11
CA GLN A 149 -13.02 9.89 -9.18
C GLN A 149 -13.29 9.52 -10.64
N VAL A 150 -13.31 8.23 -10.93
CA VAL A 150 -13.60 7.69 -12.26
C VAL A 150 -15.08 7.84 -12.58
N CYS A 151 -15.38 8.53 -13.68
CA CYS A 151 -16.71 8.55 -14.26
C CYS A 151 -17.00 7.20 -14.92
N ARG A 152 -17.87 6.41 -14.28
CA ARG A 152 -18.26 5.08 -14.76
C ARG A 152 -19.27 5.11 -15.92
N GLY A 153 -19.87 6.27 -16.21
CA GLY A 153 -21.01 6.37 -17.12
C GLY A 153 -22.21 5.55 -16.63
N ASN A 154 -23.11 5.19 -17.55
CA ASN A 154 -24.31 4.37 -17.28
C ASN A 154 -24.09 2.89 -17.64
N VAL A 155 -22.92 2.33 -17.30
CA VAL A 155 -22.70 0.89 -17.52
C VAL A 155 -23.35 0.13 -16.34
N PRO A 156 -24.37 -0.73 -16.61
CA PRO A 156 -25.05 -1.50 -15.57
C PRO A 156 -24.12 -2.45 -14.80
#